data_AF-A0A067RRJ5-F1
#
_entry.id   AF-A0A067RRJ5-F1
#
_cell.length_a   1.000
_cell.length_b   1.000
_cell.length_c   1.000
_cell.angle_alpha   90.00
_cell.angle_beta   90.00
_cell.angle_gamma   90.00
#
_symmetry.space_group_name_H-M   'P 1'
#
loop_
_entity.id
_entity.type
_entity.pdbx_description
1 polymer ?
#
loop_
_entity_poly.entity_id
_entity_poly.type
_entity_poly.pdbx_seq_one_letter_code
_entity_poly.pdbx_strand_id
1 'polypeptide(L)'
;MAFRLLKFGVKVGVVGGVVYYTIDEGVWRDSTHTAELYSTIYTNLAPYVKEVPVEVPELPKVDEISFMAKNYWNKGVIASFIFLRNLPNKTTEWSKQGYEYVAKQMEQSQLKTPNALKGQEIPK
;
A
#
# COMPACT_ATOMS: atom_id res chain seq x y z
N MET A 1 -4.06 -16.87 0.04
CA MET A 1 -3.22 -15.76 0.57
C MET A 1 -2.40 -15.05 -0.50
N ALA A 2 -1.71 -15.76 -1.40
CA ALA A 2 -0.87 -15.16 -2.45
C ALA A 2 -1.58 -14.12 -3.34
N PHE A 3 -2.82 -14.37 -3.77
CA PHE A 3 -3.59 -13.41 -4.58
C PHE A 3 -3.88 -12.07 -3.87
N ARG A 4 -4.08 -12.08 -2.55
CA ARG A 4 -4.29 -10.86 -1.76
C ARG A 4 -3.01 -10.05 -1.62
N LEU A 5 -1.86 -10.72 -1.46
CA LEU A 5 -0.54 -10.09 -1.40
C LEU A 5 -0.13 -9.51 -2.76
N LEU A 6 -0.39 -10.23 -3.86
CA LEU A 6 -0.15 -9.74 -5.21
C LEU A 6 -1.01 -8.49 -5.50
N LYS A 7 -2.31 -8.54 -5.17
CA LYS A 7 -3.22 -7.39 -5.33
C LYS A 7 -2.76 -6.19 -4.50
N PHE A 8 -2.23 -6.42 -3.29
CA PHE A 8 -1.68 -5.35 -2.46
C PHE A 8 -0.41 -4.76 -3.09
N GLY A 9 0.53 -5.61 -3.51
CA GLY A 9 1.76 -5.18 -4.18
C GLY A 9 1.51 -4.36 -5.43
N VAL A 10 0.58 -4.80 -6.29
CA VAL A 10 0.19 -4.04 -7.49
C VAL A 10 -0.39 -2.68 -7.12
N LYS A 11 -1.31 -2.61 -6.14
CA LYS A 11 -1.89 -1.34 -5.70
C LYS A 11 -0.84 -0.38 -5.16
N VAL A 12 0.06 -0.86 -4.29
CA VAL A 12 1.13 -0.05 -3.72
C VAL A 12 2.10 0.40 -4.81
N GLY A 13 2.44 -0.48 -5.77
CA GLY A 13 3.30 -0.14 -6.90
C GLY A 13 2.70 0.94 -7.79
N VAL A 14 1.40 0.85 -8.12
CA VAL A 14 0.70 1.88 -8.89
C VAL A 14 0.68 3.21 -8.15
N VAL A 15 0.29 3.22 -6.87
CA VAL A 15 0.25 4.45 -6.07
C VAL A 15 1.65 5.05 -5.92
N GLY A 16 2.65 4.24 -5.63
CA GLY A 16 4.04 4.69 -5.52
C GLY A 16 4.59 5.25 -6.83
N GLY A 17 4.27 4.62 -7.97
CA GLY A 17 4.65 5.11 -9.29
C GLY A 17 4.00 6.46 -9.63
N VAL A 18 2.71 6.62 -9.33
CA VAL A 18 2.01 7.90 -9.52
C VAL A 18 2.63 8.99 -8.65
N VAL A 19 2.87 8.72 -7.36
CA VAL A 19 3.50 9.70 -6.46
C VAL A 19 4.89 10.09 -6.95
N TYR A 20 5.70 9.12 -7.35
CA TYR A 20 7.05 9.38 -7.90
C TYR A 20 6.99 10.29 -9.13
N TYR A 21 6.08 9.99 -10.07
CA TYR A 21 5.86 10.82 -11.24
C TYR A 21 5.46 12.26 -10.88
N THR A 22 4.54 12.45 -9.92
CA THR A 22 4.13 13.80 -9.50
C THR A 22 5.25 14.61 -8.85
N ILE A 23 6.20 13.94 -8.18
CA ILE A 23 7.38 14.60 -7.62
C ILE A 23 8.32 15.03 -8.75
N ASP A 24 8.53 14.18 -9.76
CA ASP A 24 9.42 14.46 -10.87
C ASP A 24 8.89 15.55 -11.81
N GLU A 25 7.58 15.55 -12.09
CA GLU A 25 6.93 16.67 -12.78
C GLU A 25 7.04 17.97 -11.98
N GLY A 26 7.28 17.91 -10.66
CA GLY A 26 7.49 19.08 -9.83
C GLY A 26 6.21 19.69 -9.27
N VAL A 27 5.15 18.90 -9.15
CA VAL A 27 3.94 19.24 -8.38
C VAL A 27 4.30 19.56 -6.92
N TRP A 28 5.38 18.95 -6.40
CA TRP A 28 5.85 19.06 -5.03
C TRP A 28 7.26 19.68 -4.91
N ARG A 29 7.80 20.26 -6.00
CA ARG A 29 9.12 20.91 -6.00
C ARG A 29 8.98 22.38 -5.56
N ASP A 30 9.57 23.32 -6.29
CA ASP A 30 9.54 24.74 -5.97
C ASP A 30 8.30 25.43 -6.55
N SER A 31 7.86 26.50 -5.89
CA SER A 31 6.68 27.27 -6.26
C SER A 31 6.72 27.80 -7.70
N THR A 32 7.91 28.08 -8.22
CA THR A 32 8.13 28.50 -9.61
C THR A 32 7.82 27.38 -10.60
N HIS A 33 8.32 26.17 -10.34
CA HIS A 33 8.11 25.01 -11.21
C HIS A 33 6.65 24.56 -11.21
N THR A 34 6.00 24.57 -10.04
CA THR A 34 4.57 24.24 -9.92
C THR A 34 3.69 25.29 -10.62
N ALA A 35 4.05 26.58 -10.59
CA ALA A 35 3.30 27.62 -11.28
C ALA A 35 3.43 27.51 -12.82
N GLU A 36 4.62 27.18 -13.34
CA GLU A 36 4.84 26.93 -14.77
C GLU A 36 4.06 25.71 -15.28
N LEU A 37 4.04 24.61 -14.51
CA LEU A 37 3.19 23.46 -14.80
C LEU A 37 1.71 23.84 -14.85
N TYR A 38 1.23 24.59 -13.84
CA TYR A 38 -0.16 25.02 -13.79
C TYR A 38 -0.52 25.90 -14.99
N SER A 39 0.35 26.84 -15.36
CA SER A 39 0.19 27.67 -16.55
C SER A 39 0.16 26.83 -17.83
N THR A 40 1.02 25.83 -17.93
CA THR A 40 1.08 24.92 -19.09
C THR A 40 -0.21 24.10 -19.20
N ILE A 41 -0.67 23.53 -18.09
CA ILE A 41 -1.93 22.79 -18.01
C ILE A 41 -3.10 23.71 -18.39
N TYR A 42 -3.16 24.91 -17.83
CA TYR A 42 -4.23 25.87 -18.12
C TYR A 42 -4.24 26.27 -19.60
N THR A 43 -3.10 26.59 -20.20
CA THR A 43 -3.01 26.96 -21.63
C THR A 43 -3.44 25.81 -22.54
N ASN A 44 -3.09 24.57 -22.21
CA ASN A 44 -3.50 23.40 -22.98
C ASN A 44 -4.98 23.03 -22.78
N LEU A 45 -5.55 23.28 -21.60
CA LEU A 45 -6.94 22.96 -21.29
C LEU A 45 -7.93 24.09 -21.63
N ALA A 46 -7.48 25.34 -21.66
CA ALA A 46 -8.27 26.53 -21.99
C ALA A 46 -9.12 26.42 -23.27
N PRO A 47 -8.64 25.85 -24.40
CA PRO A 47 -9.48 25.69 -25.58
C PRO A 47 -10.63 24.69 -25.37
N TYR A 48 -10.46 23.66 -24.53
CA TYR A 48 -11.46 22.62 -24.28
C TYR A 48 -12.50 23.04 -23.23
N VAL A 49 -12.14 23.93 -22.30
CA VAL A 49 -13.06 24.43 -21.26
C VAL A 49 -14.10 25.40 -21.84
N LYS A 50 -13.82 26.06 -22.97
CA LYS A 50 -14.76 26.99 -23.63
C LYS A 50 -15.92 26.30 -24.36
N GLU A 51 -15.77 25.04 -24.75
CA GLU A 51 -16.75 24.33 -25.58
C GLU A 51 -17.69 23.41 -24.79
N VAL A 52 -17.41 23.21 -23.50
CA VAL A 52 -18.25 22.37 -22.63
C VAL A 52 -19.17 23.29 -21.82
N PRO A 53 -20.50 23.19 -21.93
CA PRO A 53 -21.40 23.74 -20.93
C PRO A 53 -21.19 22.94 -19.64
N VAL A 54 -20.22 23.38 -18.84
CA VAL A 54 -19.93 22.80 -17.54
C VAL A 54 -21.05 23.24 -16.60
N GLU A 55 -22.09 22.41 -16.48
CA GLU A 55 -22.91 22.40 -15.27
C GLU A 55 -21.96 22.02 -14.13
N VAL A 56 -21.37 23.04 -13.48
CA VAL A 56 -20.50 22.83 -12.33
C VAL A 56 -21.40 22.22 -11.26
N PRO A 57 -21.24 20.93 -10.90
CA PRO A 57 -22.00 20.38 -9.79
C PRO A 57 -21.68 21.24 -8.57
N GLU A 58 -22.66 21.47 -7.70
CA GLU A 58 -22.45 22.27 -6.49
C GLU A 58 -21.24 21.70 -5.73
N LEU A 59 -20.16 22.48 -5.69
CA LEU A 59 -18.94 22.06 -5.02
C LEU A 59 -19.29 21.81 -3.55
N PRO A 60 -18.78 20.73 -2.94
CA PRO A 60 -18.99 20.49 -1.52
C PRO A 60 -18.57 21.74 -0.75
N LYS A 61 -19.40 22.14 0.21
CA LYS A 61 -19.17 23.38 0.96
C LYS A 61 -17.78 23.30 1.58
N VAL A 62 -17.03 24.41 1.54
CA VAL A 62 -15.66 24.47 2.08
C VAL A 62 -15.59 23.97 3.53
N ASP A 63 -16.65 24.21 4.31
CA ASP A 63 -16.81 23.72 5.68
C ASP A 63 -16.87 22.18 5.76
N GLU A 64 -17.53 21.51 4.81
CA GLU A 64 -17.58 20.06 4.73
C GLU A 64 -16.20 19.48 4.40
N ILE A 65 -15.47 20.10 3.48
CA ILE A 65 -14.09 19.70 3.14
C ILE A 65 -13.17 19.85 4.36
N SER A 66 -13.26 20.99 5.05
CA SER A 66 -12.47 21.26 6.27
C SER A 66 -12.81 20.27 7.39
N PHE A 67 -14.10 19.98 7.58
CA PHE A 67 -14.55 18.98 8.54
C PHE A 67 -14.04 17.57 8.19
N MET A 68 -14.15 17.16 6.93
CA MET A 68 -13.63 15.88 6.47
C MET A 68 -12.13 15.77 6.69
N ALA A 69 -11.35 16.79 6.32
CA ALA A 69 -9.90 16.81 6.52
C ALA A 69 -9.53 16.65 8.00
N LYS A 70 -10.18 17.40 8.91
CA LYS A 70 -9.98 17.28 10.36
C LYS A 70 -10.33 15.90 10.88
N ASN A 71 -11.47 15.35 10.45
CA ASN A 71 -11.94 14.04 10.88
C ASN A 71 -11.01 12.91 10.43
N TYR A 72 -10.58 12.92 9.18
CA TYR A 72 -9.65 11.92 8.65
C TYR A 72 -8.27 12.04 9.28
N TRP A 73 -7.78 13.26 9.51
CA TRP A 73 -6.53 13.48 10.22
C TRP A 73 -6.57 12.88 11.62
N ASN A 74 -7.59 13.22 12.42
CA ASN A 74 -7.74 12.70 13.78
C ASN A 74 -7.85 11.17 13.80
N LYS A 75 -8.64 10.58 12.90
CA LYS A 75 -8.72 9.13 12.75
C LYS A 75 -7.37 8.51 12.39
N GLY A 76 -6.62 9.15 11.49
CA GLY A 76 -5.27 8.72 11.10
C GLY A 76 -4.29 8.73 12.27
N VAL A 77 -4.30 9.80 13.07
CA VAL A 77 -3.47 9.91 14.28
C VAL A 77 -3.83 8.79 15.27
N ILE A 78 -5.12 8.62 15.58
CA ILE A 78 -5.59 7.56 16.49
C ILE A 78 -5.18 6.18 15.98
N ALA A 79 -5.42 5.89 14.70
CA ALA A 79 -5.05 4.60 14.10
C ALA A 79 -3.55 4.33 14.18
N SER A 80 -2.71 5.35 13.99
CA SER A 80 -1.26 5.24 14.08
C SER A 80 -0.79 4.90 15.50
N PHE A 81 -1.35 5.56 16.52
CA PHE A 81 -1.04 5.24 17.91
C PHE A 81 -1.55 3.87 18.33
N ILE A 82 -2.73 3.46 17.85
CA ILE A 82 -3.25 2.10 18.06
C ILE A 82 -2.31 1.07 17.42
N PHE A 83 -1.82 1.34 16.21
CA PHE A 83 -0.85 0.48 15.54
C PHE A 83 0.44 0.37 16.36
N LEU A 84 1.03 1.49 16.78
CA LEU A 84 2.24 1.49 17.61
C LEU A 84 2.04 0.74 18.93
N ARG A 85 0.89 0.92 19.59
CA ARG A 85 0.51 0.19 20.80
C ARG A 85 0.45 -1.32 20.57
N ASN A 86 -0.10 -1.75 19.44
CA ASN A 86 -0.31 -3.16 19.13
C ASN A 86 0.93 -3.83 18.51
N LEU A 87 1.90 -3.05 18.05
CA LEU A 87 3.06 -3.54 17.32
C LEU A 87 3.89 -4.55 18.11
N PRO A 88 4.31 -4.30 19.37
CA PRO A 88 5.13 -5.26 20.11
C PRO A 88 4.45 -6.62 20.29
N ASN A 89 3.15 -6.61 20.63
CA ASN A 89 2.37 -7.83 20.83
C ASN A 89 2.21 -8.62 19.52
N LYS A 90 1.96 -7.93 18.41
CA LYS A 90 1.82 -8.59 17.10
C LYS A 90 3.15 -9.11 16.58
N THR A 91 4.24 -8.38 16.78
CA THR A 91 5.58 -8.81 16.38
C THR A 91 6.04 -10.05 17.16
N THR A 92 5.78 -10.13 18.47
CA THR A 92 6.12 -11.32 19.26
C THR A 92 5.27 -12.53 18.87
N GLU A 93 3.96 -12.35 18.67
CA GLU A 93 3.06 -13.39 18.16
C GLU A 93 3.53 -13.93 16.80
N TRP A 94 3.84 -13.05 15.85
CA TRP A 94 4.31 -13.46 14.52
C TRP A 94 5.69 -14.12 14.56
N SER A 95 6.59 -13.66 15.41
CA SER A 95 7.91 -14.27 15.60
C SER A 95 7.78 -15.69 16.15
N LYS A 96 6.92 -15.89 17.15
CA LYS A 96 6.63 -17.21 17.72
C LYS A 96 5.99 -18.14 16.70
N GLN A 97 5.01 -17.66 15.94
CA GLN A 97 4.36 -18.44 14.87
C GLN A 97 5.37 -18.83 13.77
N GLY A 98 6.27 -17.93 13.39
CA GLY A 98 7.34 -18.20 12.44
C GLY A 98 8.28 -19.30 12.93
N TYR A 99 8.73 -19.22 14.19
CA TYR A 99 9.57 -20.25 14.80
C TYR A 99 8.86 -21.60 14.86
N GLU A 100 7.63 -21.65 15.35
CA GLU A 100 6.83 -22.88 15.42
C GLU A 100 6.59 -23.50 14.04
N TYR A 101 6.38 -22.69 13.02
CA TYR A 101 6.20 -23.15 11.65
C TYR A 101 7.47 -23.83 11.10
N VAL A 102 8.64 -23.21 11.30
CA VAL A 102 9.93 -23.76 10.88
C VAL A 102 10.26 -25.04 11.66
N ALA A 103 10.05 -25.04 12.97
CA ALA A 103 10.26 -26.22 13.82
C ALA A 103 9.42 -27.42 13.35
N LYS A 104 8.12 -27.21 13.09
CA LYS A 104 7.22 -28.25 12.58
C LYS A 104 7.66 -28.80 11.21
N GLN A 105 8.14 -27.95 10.31
CA GLN A 105 8.66 -28.41 9.02
C GLN A 105 9.94 -29.25 9.18
N MET A 106 10.83 -28.89 10.09
CA MET A 106 12.03 -29.67 10.37
C MET A 106 11.68 -31.05 10.93
N GLU A 107 10.77 -31.14 11.90
CA GLU A 107 10.31 -32.42 12.46
C GLU A 107 9.63 -33.31 11.41
N GLN A 108 8.77 -32.74 10.55
CA GLN A 108 8.16 -33.47 9.44
C GLN A 108 9.19 -33.97 8.40
N SER A 109 10.27 -33.22 8.19
CA SER A 109 11.36 -33.63 7.31
C SER A 109 12.15 -34.78 7.93
N GLN A 110 12.41 -34.74 9.24
CA GLN A 110 13.10 -35.79 9.97
C GLN A 110 12.28 -37.08 10.10
N LEU A 111 10.94 -37.03 10.04
CA LEU A 111 10.07 -38.22 10.03
C LEU A 111 9.94 -38.89 8.65
N LYS A 112 10.24 -38.19 7.56
CA LYS A 112 10.23 -38.76 6.20
C LYS A 112 11.52 -39.53 5.88
N THR A 113 12.65 -39.14 6.45
CA THR A 113 13.97 -39.75 6.20
C THR A 113 14.14 -41.20 6.71
N PRO A 114 13.61 -41.63 7.87
CA PRO A 114 13.77 -43.01 8.37
C PRO A 114 13.03 -44.06 7.54
N ASN A 115 11.92 -43.68 6.88
CA ASN A 115 11.11 -44.60 6.08
C ASN A 115 11.64 -44.80 4.65
N ALA A 116 12.49 -43.90 4.15
CA ALA A 116 13.14 -44.05 2.84
C ALA A 116 14.30 -45.07 2.86
N LEU A 117 14.89 -45.34 4.02
CA LEU A 117 15.99 -46.31 4.18
C LEU A 117 15.53 -47.74 4.51
N LYS A 118 14.24 -47.95 4.78
CA LYS A 118 13.67 -49.27 5.12
C LYS A 118 13.10 -50.05 3.92
N GLY A 119 13.09 -49.43 2.72
CA GLY A 119 12.59 -50.02 1.48
C GLY A 119 13.67 -50.57 0.53
N GLN A 120 14.93 -50.59 0.97
CA GLN A 120 16.06 -51.01 0.16
C GLN A 120 16.73 -52.27 0.76
N GLU A 121 15.94 -53.30 1.07
CA GLU A 121 16.48 -54.65 1.25
C GLU A 121 16.54 -55.38 -0.10
N ILE A 122 17.69 -56.02 -0.30
CA ILE A 122 18.27 -56.50 -1.56
C ILE A 122 17.50 -57.71 -2.11
N PRO A 123 17.08 -57.75 -3.39
CA PRO A 123 16.60 -58.98 -4.01
C PRO A 123 17.77 -59.96 -4.22
N LYS A 124 17.58 -61.19 -3.73
CA LYS A 124 18.48 -62.35 -3.84
C LYS A 124 18.89 -62.67 -5.27
#